data_AF-A0A7R7DLR4-F1
#
_entry.id   AF-A0A7R7DLR4-F1
#
_cell.length_a   1.000
_cell.length_b   1.000
_cell.length_c   1.000
_cell.angle_alpha   90.00
_cell.angle_beta   90.00
_cell.angle_gamma   90.00
#
_symmetry.space_group_name_H-M   'P 1'
#
loop_
_entity.id
_entity.type
_entity.pdbx_description
1 polymer ?
#
loop_
_entity_poly.entity_id
_entity_poly.type
_entity_poly.pdbx_seq_one_letter_code
_entity_poly.pdbx_strand_id
1 'polypeptide(L)'
;MHSTDATTLADRYLAQWNEPDPAARAAIITELWAPDAVHVLVHPPQQIRDAAAELAVPAPPLVVRGHDALRRRVDRAYQMFVASGEHVFVVDEVSVLMPAVYAVRWSMRSTANGTVDGGGADVITVDDAGRIRTDHQYVG
;
A
#
# COMPACT_ATOMS: atom_id res chain seq x y z
N MET A 1 -3.25 3.80 25.71
CA MET A 1 -3.56 3.10 24.44
C MET A 1 -4.20 4.13 23.52
N HIS A 2 -3.42 4.75 22.64
CA HIS A 2 -4.01 5.64 21.64
C HIS A 2 -4.56 4.73 20.55
N SER A 3 -5.87 4.50 20.57
CA SER A 3 -6.55 3.83 19.45
C SER A 3 -6.43 4.74 18.25
N THR A 4 -5.66 4.34 17.23
CA THR A 4 -5.68 5.02 15.93
C THR A 4 -7.07 4.82 15.34
N ASP A 5 -7.77 5.93 15.09
CA ASP A 5 -9.03 5.92 14.36
C ASP A 5 -8.82 5.30 12.97
N ALA A 6 -9.69 4.37 12.59
CA ALA A 6 -9.52 3.55 11.39
C ALA A 6 -9.49 4.40 10.11
N THR A 7 -10.34 5.42 10.04
CA THR A 7 -10.36 6.39 8.93
C THR A 7 -9.06 7.18 8.88
N THR A 8 -8.61 7.68 10.02
CA THR A 8 -7.31 8.38 10.12
C THR A 8 -6.14 7.51 9.66
N LEU A 9 -6.13 6.21 9.98
CA LEU A 9 -5.10 5.28 9.50
C LEU A 9 -5.17 5.12 7.97
N ALA A 10 -6.37 4.88 7.43
CA ALA A 10 -6.57 4.66 6.00
C ALA A 10 -6.18 5.90 5.17
N ASP A 11 -6.54 7.10 5.63
CA ASP A 11 -6.20 8.36 4.96
C ASP A 11 -4.68 8.58 4.92
N ARG A 12 -3.99 8.36 6.05
CA ARG A 12 -2.51 8.48 6.10
C ARG A 12 -1.82 7.40 5.28
N TYR A 13 -2.34 6.17 5.31
CA TYR A 13 -1.84 5.07 4.49
C TYR A 13 -1.97 5.38 3.01
N LEU A 14 -3.12 5.89 2.57
CA LEU A 14 -3.33 6.24 1.17
C LEU A 14 -2.49 7.45 0.74
N ALA A 15 -2.32 8.45 1.62
CA ALA A 15 -1.57 9.66 1.34
C ALA A 15 -0.14 9.38 0.83
N GLN A 16 0.55 8.37 1.39
CA GLN A 16 1.89 8.01 0.95
C GLN A 16 1.96 7.67 -0.55
N TRP A 17 0.90 7.09 -1.11
CA TRP A 17 0.85 6.63 -2.50
C TRP A 17 0.55 7.76 -3.48
N ASN A 18 -0.05 8.86 -3.02
CA ASN A 18 -0.44 10.00 -3.83
C ASN A 18 0.43 11.25 -3.63
N GLU A 19 1.23 11.33 -2.57
CA GLU A 19 2.05 12.50 -2.23
C GLU A 19 3.08 12.82 -3.34
N PRO A 20 3.02 14.00 -3.99
CA PRO A 20 3.94 14.36 -5.07
C PRO A 20 5.36 14.66 -4.62
N ASP A 21 5.56 15.31 -3.47
CA ASP A 21 6.89 15.67 -2.98
C ASP A 21 7.61 14.43 -2.42
N PRO A 22 8.75 14.00 -3.02
CA PRO A 22 9.51 12.87 -2.51
C PRO A 22 9.95 13.01 -1.04
N ALA A 23 10.25 14.24 -0.58
CA ALA A 23 10.66 14.46 0.80
C ALA A 23 9.48 14.29 1.76
N ALA A 24 8.32 14.88 1.44
CA ALA A 24 7.09 14.68 2.19
C ALA A 24 6.66 13.20 2.22
N ARG A 25 6.74 12.52 1.07
CA ARG A 25 6.42 11.08 0.97
C ARG A 25 7.32 10.22 1.84
N ALA A 26 8.63 10.52 1.86
CA ALA A 26 9.57 9.85 2.74
C ALA A 26 9.28 10.10 4.23
N ALA A 27 8.82 11.30 4.59
CA ALA A 27 8.41 11.64 5.95
C ALA A 27 7.17 10.85 6.38
N ILE A 28 6.14 10.77 5.51
CA ILE A 28 4.94 9.94 5.75
C ILE A 28 5.34 8.50 6.07
N ILE A 29 6.23 7.91 5.27
CA ILE A 29 6.68 6.52 5.48
C ILE A 29 7.38 6.37 6.83
N THR A 30 8.24 7.31 7.21
CA THR A 30 8.96 7.26 8.49
C THR A 30 8.05 7.39 9.71
N GLU A 31 6.99 8.18 9.61
CA GLU A 31 6.03 8.38 10.69
C GLU A 31 5.00 7.25 10.79
N LEU A 32 4.54 6.74 9.64
CA LEU A 32 3.46 5.78 9.55
C LEU A 32 3.94 4.34 9.80
N TRP A 33 5.14 3.98 9.36
CA TRP A 33 5.64 2.60 9.44
C TRP A 33 6.64 2.43 10.57
N ALA A 34 6.66 1.25 11.20
CA ALA A 34 7.74 0.87 12.08
C ALA A 34 9.05 0.67 11.29
N PRO A 35 10.24 0.87 11.91
CA PRO A 35 11.52 0.82 11.20
C PRO A 35 11.81 -0.48 10.45
N ASP A 36 11.33 -1.61 10.96
CA ASP A 36 11.52 -2.97 10.44
C ASP A 36 10.27 -3.56 9.78
N ALA A 37 9.26 -2.71 9.54
CA ALA A 37 7.98 -3.12 9.00
C ALA A 37 8.08 -3.75 7.60
N VAL A 38 7.05 -4.51 7.24
CA VAL A 38 7.02 -5.32 6.03
C VAL A 38 5.78 -5.02 5.20
N HIS A 39 5.99 -4.75 3.92
CA HIS A 39 4.94 -4.73 2.90
C HIS A 39 5.04 -5.98 2.04
N VAL A 40 3.96 -6.73 1.93
CA VAL A 40 3.88 -8.00 1.21
C VAL A 40 2.90 -7.86 0.05
N LEU A 41 3.38 -7.96 -1.18
CA LEU A 41 2.52 -8.14 -2.34
C LEU A 41 2.16 -9.63 -2.40
N VAL A 42 1.00 -9.98 -1.85
CA VAL A 42 0.55 -11.37 -1.74
C VAL A 42 0.41 -12.00 -3.12
N HIS A 43 -0.10 -11.24 -4.07
CA HIS A 43 -0.10 -11.58 -5.47
C HIS A 43 0.92 -10.69 -6.20
N PRO A 44 2.08 -11.23 -6.63
CA PRO A 44 3.06 -10.44 -7.34
C PRO A 44 2.50 -10.00 -8.70
N PRO A 45 3.04 -8.95 -9.35
CA PRO A 45 2.63 -8.52 -10.68
C PRO A 45 2.54 -9.66 -11.70
N GLN A 46 1.63 -9.55 -12.67
CA GLN A 46 1.36 -10.61 -13.67
C GLN A 46 2.63 -11.13 -14.34
N GLN A 47 3.56 -10.24 -14.70
CA GLN A 47 4.86 -10.61 -15.27
C GLN A 47 5.65 -11.64 -14.43
N ILE A 48 5.62 -11.51 -13.10
CA ILE A 48 6.31 -12.45 -12.19
C ILE A 48 5.52 -13.76 -12.08
N ARG A 49 4.19 -13.69 -12.12
CA ARG A 49 3.34 -14.89 -12.14
C ARG A 49 3.56 -15.71 -13.40
N ASP A 50 3.64 -15.06 -14.56
CA ASP A 50 3.88 -15.71 -15.84
C ASP A 50 5.26 -16.40 -15.85
N ALA A 51 6.31 -15.69 -15.43
CA ALA A 51 7.65 -16.26 -15.33
C ALA A 51 7.74 -17.47 -14.38
N ALA A 52 7.02 -17.44 -13.25
CA ALA A 52 6.96 -18.58 -12.34
C ALA A 52 6.19 -19.77 -12.95
N ALA A 53 5.12 -19.50 -13.68
CA ALA A 53 4.32 -20.50 -14.36
C ALA A 53 5.11 -21.23 -15.46
N GLU A 54 5.96 -20.53 -16.22
CA GLU A 54 6.88 -21.14 -17.20
C GLU A 54 7.83 -22.17 -16.57
N LEU A 55 8.17 -21.96 -15.29
CA LEU A 55 9.00 -22.86 -14.51
C LEU A 55 8.18 -23.92 -13.73
N ALA A 56 6.86 -23.95 -13.91
CA ALA A 56 5.92 -24.80 -13.19
C ALA A 56 6.04 -24.71 -11.66
N VAL A 57 6.35 -23.51 -11.13
CA VAL A 57 6.40 -23.24 -9.70
C VAL A 57 5.38 -22.16 -9.30
N PRO A 58 4.85 -22.20 -8.07
CA PRO A 58 3.99 -21.13 -7.58
C PRO A 58 4.76 -19.81 -7.51
N ALA A 59 4.14 -18.72 -7.96
CA ALA A 59 4.72 -17.38 -7.84
C ALA A 59 4.83 -16.98 -6.36
N PRO A 60 6.04 -16.67 -5.86
CA PRO A 60 6.20 -16.26 -4.47
C PRO A 60 5.67 -14.83 -4.27
N PRO A 61 5.20 -14.50 -3.06
CA PRO A 61 4.91 -13.11 -2.71
C PRO A 61 6.18 -12.27 -2.77
N LEU A 62 6.04 -10.98 -3.08
CA LEU A 62 7.17 -10.04 -2.99
C LEU A 62 7.14 -9.32 -1.66
N VAL A 63 8.30 -9.27 -1.01
CA VAL A 63 8.44 -8.70 0.33
C VAL A 63 9.35 -7.48 0.28
N VAL A 64 8.85 -6.37 0.79
CA VAL A 64 9.58 -5.10 0.95
C VAL A 64 9.74 -4.85 2.44
N ARG A 65 10.98 -4.67 2.92
CA ARG A 65 11.28 -4.57 4.36
C ARG A 65 12.02 -3.29 4.70
N GLY A 66 11.53 -2.60 5.72
CA GLY A 66 12.14 -1.40 6.29
C GLY A 66 11.94 -0.14 5.43
N HIS A 67 12.13 1.02 6.07
CA HIS A 67 11.80 2.32 5.49
C HIS A 67 12.45 2.58 4.13
N ASP A 68 13.71 2.23 3.94
CA ASP A 68 14.39 2.51 2.67
C ASP A 68 13.81 1.71 1.50
N ALA A 69 13.43 0.45 1.73
CA ALA A 69 12.79 -0.35 0.71
C ALA A 69 11.36 0.11 0.46
N LEU A 70 10.62 0.49 1.52
CA LEU A 70 9.28 1.05 1.42
C LEU A 70 9.27 2.36 0.61
N ARG A 71 10.19 3.29 0.89
CA ARG A 71 10.36 4.54 0.12
C ARG A 71 10.51 4.25 -1.37
N ARG A 72 11.43 3.35 -1.75
CA ARG A 72 11.62 2.97 -3.16
C ARG A 72 10.37 2.34 -3.77
N ARG A 73 9.64 1.49 -3.03
CA ARG A 73 8.42 0.84 -3.50
C ARG A 73 7.29 1.83 -3.73
N VAL A 74 7.13 2.79 -2.81
CA VAL A 74 6.10 3.83 -2.90
C VAL A 74 6.45 4.84 -3.99
N ASP A 75 7.70 5.30 -4.05
CA ASP A 75 8.21 6.16 -5.13
C ASP A 75 7.97 5.54 -6.50
N ARG A 76 8.26 4.24 -6.65
CA ARG A 76 8.05 3.54 -7.92
C ARG A 76 6.57 3.47 -8.30
N ALA A 77 5.67 3.21 -7.36
CA ALA A 77 4.23 3.24 -7.64
C ALA A 77 3.75 4.64 -8.02
N TYR A 78 4.16 5.67 -7.27
CA TYR A 78 3.83 7.05 -7.58
C TYR A 78 4.23 7.41 -9.02
N GLN A 79 5.47 7.09 -9.41
CA GLN A 79 5.97 7.36 -10.76
C GLN A 79 5.23 6.58 -11.86
N MET A 80 4.77 5.36 -11.55
CA MET A 80 4.07 4.53 -12.53
C MET A 80 2.62 4.95 -12.74
N PHE A 81 1.94 5.41 -11.69
CA PHE A 81 0.49 5.53 -11.70
C PHE A 81 -0.02 6.94 -11.44
N VAL A 82 0.70 7.78 -10.68
CA VAL A 82 0.17 9.08 -10.22
C VAL A 82 0.92 10.26 -10.84
N ALA A 83 2.20 10.13 -11.15
CA ALA A 83 3.05 11.23 -11.60
C ALA A 83 2.60 11.91 -12.89
N SER A 84 1.92 11.19 -13.80
CA SER A 84 1.33 11.76 -15.01
C SER A 84 0.11 12.65 -14.73
N GLY A 85 -0.49 12.52 -13.56
CA GLY A 85 -1.76 13.14 -13.19
C GLY A 85 -2.99 12.41 -13.77
N GLU A 86 -2.80 11.28 -14.48
CA GLU A 86 -3.89 10.52 -15.09
C GLU A 86 -4.68 9.69 -14.08
N HIS A 87 -4.04 9.25 -12.99
CA HIS A 87 -4.70 8.49 -11.93
C HIS A 87 -4.47 9.03 -10.53
N VAL A 88 -5.38 8.67 -9.64
CA VAL A 88 -5.30 8.88 -8.20
C VAL A 88 -5.76 7.63 -7.48
N PHE A 89 -5.09 7.25 -6.39
CA PHE A 89 -5.58 6.19 -5.51
C PHE A 89 -6.59 6.77 -4.53
N VAL A 90 -7.69 6.06 -4.26
CA VAL A 90 -8.79 6.48 -3.39
C VAL A 90 -9.14 5.35 -2.43
N VAL A 91 -9.42 5.67 -1.16
CA VAL A 91 -9.94 4.71 -0.18
C VAL A 91 -11.41 4.53 -0.49
N ASP A 92 -11.80 3.29 -0.75
CA ASP A 92 -13.20 2.93 -0.92
C ASP A 92 -13.85 2.58 0.43
N GLU A 93 -13.09 1.89 1.29
CA GLU A 93 -13.58 1.42 2.58
C GLU A 93 -12.42 1.15 3.54
N VAL A 94 -12.66 1.38 4.83
CA VAL A 94 -11.81 0.85 5.90
C VAL A 94 -12.65 0.12 6.94
N SER A 95 -12.18 -1.05 7.35
CA SER A 95 -12.82 -1.90 8.35
C SER A 95 -11.83 -2.30 9.43
N VAL A 96 -12.26 -2.29 10.70
CA VAL A 96 -11.50 -2.89 11.81
C VAL A 96 -11.83 -4.37 11.86
N LEU A 97 -10.84 -5.22 11.57
CA LEU A 97 -11.03 -6.67 11.60
C LEU A 97 -10.93 -7.22 13.02
N MET A 98 -9.93 -6.74 13.77
CA MET A 98 -9.62 -7.08 15.15
C MET A 98 -8.86 -5.90 15.79
N PRO A 99 -8.65 -5.84 17.12
CA PRO A 99 -7.79 -4.83 17.71
C PRO A 99 -6.43 -4.77 17.00
N ALA A 100 -6.04 -3.57 16.56
CA ALA A 100 -4.80 -3.29 15.80
C ALA A 100 -4.67 -3.96 14.43
N VAL A 101 -5.76 -4.51 13.86
CA VAL A 101 -5.79 -5.11 12.52
C VAL A 101 -6.90 -4.47 11.69
N TYR A 102 -6.53 -3.93 10.54
CA TYR A 102 -7.40 -3.15 9.66
C TYR A 102 -7.40 -3.74 8.25
N ALA A 103 -8.54 -3.68 7.57
CA ALA A 103 -8.64 -3.88 6.14
C ALA A 103 -8.92 -2.53 5.47
N VAL A 104 -8.12 -2.18 4.46
CA VAL A 104 -8.31 -0.97 3.64
C VAL A 104 -8.57 -1.41 2.21
N ARG A 105 -9.75 -1.12 1.67
CA ARG A 105 -10.06 -1.30 0.24
C ARG A 105 -9.80 0.01 -0.49
N TRP A 106 -9.19 -0.08 -1.67
CA TRP A 106 -8.85 1.08 -2.48
C TRP A 106 -9.05 0.82 -3.96
N SER A 107 -9.21 1.92 -4.69
CA SER A 107 -9.31 1.94 -6.15
C SER A 107 -8.31 2.93 -6.74
N MET A 108 -7.72 2.60 -7.88
CA MET A 108 -7.04 3.53 -8.76
C MET A 108 -8.07 4.10 -9.73
N ARG A 109 -8.29 5.42 -9.69
CA ARG A 109 -9.31 6.09 -10.49
C ARG A 109 -8.68 7.04 -11.50
N SER A 110 -9.22 7.05 -12.71
CA SER A 110 -8.89 8.08 -13.71
C SER A 110 -9.33 9.45 -13.20
N THR A 111 -8.43 10.43 -13.25
CA THR A 111 -8.74 11.82 -12.86
C THR A 111 -9.64 12.52 -13.87
N ALA A 112 -9.67 12.04 -15.12
CA ALA A 112 -10.42 12.65 -16.20
C ALA A 112 -11.93 12.37 -16.13
N ASN A 113 -12.32 11.16 -15.71
CA ASN A 113 -13.71 10.69 -15.77
C ASN A 113 -14.16 9.88 -14.54
N GLY A 114 -13.27 9.59 -13.59
CA GLY A 114 -13.57 8.83 -12.39
C GLY A 114 -13.70 7.32 -12.58
N THR A 115 -13.36 6.75 -13.75
CA THR A 115 -13.40 5.30 -13.96
C THR A 115 -12.42 4.58 -13.04
N VAL A 116 -12.83 3.41 -12.56
CA VAL A 116 -11.95 2.53 -11.77
C VAL A 116 -11.14 1.69 -12.74
N ASP A 117 -9.84 1.96 -12.80
CA ASP A 117 -8.90 1.32 -13.73
C ASP A 117 -8.07 0.22 -13.04
N GLY A 118 -8.20 0.10 -11.71
CA GLY A 118 -7.60 -0.96 -10.90
C GLY A 118 -7.99 -0.80 -9.44
N GLY A 119 -7.66 -1.78 -8.61
CA GLY A 119 -7.94 -1.69 -7.18
C GLY A 119 -7.30 -2.79 -6.38
N GLY A 120 -7.62 -2.81 -5.09
CA GLY A 120 -7.10 -3.81 -4.19
C GLY A 120 -7.61 -3.68 -2.78
N ALA A 121 -7.04 -4.52 -1.93
CA ALA A 121 -7.21 -4.46 -0.50
C ALA A 121 -5.87 -4.67 0.19
N ASP A 122 -5.70 -4.04 1.33
CA ASP A 122 -4.54 -4.18 2.21
C ASP A 122 -5.03 -4.63 3.59
N VAL A 123 -4.37 -5.65 4.16
CA VAL A 123 -4.58 -6.09 5.55
C VAL A 123 -3.38 -5.61 6.37
N ILE A 124 -3.64 -4.60 7.21
CA ILE A 124 -2.64 -3.82 7.92
C ILE A 124 -2.67 -4.17 9.40
N THR A 125 -1.50 -4.45 9.98
CA THR A 125 -1.33 -4.54 11.43
C THR A 125 -0.52 -3.35 11.94
N VAL A 126 -0.88 -2.85 13.12
CA VAL A 126 -0.16 -1.74 13.78
C VAL A 126 0.39 -2.17 15.14
N ASP A 127 1.46 -1.51 15.59
CA ASP A 127 1.99 -1.69 16.95
C ASP A 127 1.32 -0.78 17.98
N ASP A 128 1.76 -0.88 19.23
CA ASP A 128 1.27 -0.07 20.37
C ASP A 128 1.48 1.43 20.20
N ALA A 129 2.39 1.84 19.30
CA ALA A 129 2.62 3.24 18.92
C ALA A 129 1.74 3.68 17.74
N GLY A 130 0.87 2.80 17.24
CA GLY A 130 0.00 3.04 16.09
C GLY A 130 0.73 3.03 14.75
N ARG A 131 1.94 2.47 14.67
CA ARG A 131 2.73 2.38 13.44
C ARG A 131 2.51 1.04 12.74
N ILE A 132 2.44 1.06 11.41
CA ILE A 132 2.28 -0.15 10.60
C ILE A 132 3.47 -1.09 10.80
N ARG A 133 3.19 -2.34 11.13
CA ARG A 133 4.17 -3.44 11.26
C ARG A 133 4.15 -4.36 10.06
N THR A 134 2.96 -4.74 9.62
CA THR A 134 2.80 -5.52 8.39
C THR A 134 1.66 -4.97 7.56
N ASP A 135 1.83 -5.06 6.26
CA ASP A 135 0.82 -4.80 5.25
C ASP A 135 0.83 -5.96 4.24
N HIS A 136 -0.32 -6.61 4.08
CA HIS A 136 -0.52 -7.67 3.09
C HIS A 136 -1.45 -7.14 2.01
N GLN A 137 -0.85 -6.84 0.86
CA GLN A 137 -1.50 -6.24 -0.29
C GLN A 137 -2.00 -7.28 -1.27
N TYR A 138 -3.27 -7.14 -1.62
CA TYR A 138 -3.99 -7.93 -2.61
C TYR A 138 -4.43 -6.98 -3.74
N VAL A 139 -3.74 -7.03 -4.88
CA VAL A 139 -4.13 -6.26 -6.08
C VAL A 139 -5.05 -7.12 -6.94
N GLY A 140 -6.14 -6.52 -7.43
CA GLY A 140 -7.18 -7.16 -8.25
C GLY A 140 -7.47 -6.41 -9.54
#